data_AF-A0A7J0EUH0-F1
#
_entry.id   AF-A0A7J0EUH0-F1
#
_cell.length_a   1.000
_cell.length_b   1.000
_cell.length_c   1.000
_cell.angle_alpha   90.00
_cell.angle_beta   90.00
_cell.angle_gamma   90.00
#
_symmetry.space_group_name_H-M   'P 1'
#
loop_
_entity.id
_entity.type
_entity.pdbx_description
1 polymer ?
#
loop_
_entity_poly.entity_id
_entity_poly.type
_entity_poly.pdbx_seq_one_letter_code
_entity_poly.pdbx_strand_id
1 'polypeptide(L)'
;MDSATAAIVLDFPLFLRLYSDGRVERFSGTDVVPTSTNPVTGVRSKDIEPIGGEIGNVRGKSFSDKLWMFACPSSSGSDDPMMNPAMDPGLSRLGCEKVLVCVAEKDFLRDRGWYYKEELGKSGWGGVVEIMEAVGEDHVFHLLNPTW
;
A
#
# COMPACT_ATOMS: atom_id res chain seq x y z
N MET A 1 11.55 27.99 -29.03
CA MET A 1 11.99 27.38 -27.77
C MET A 1 11.19 26.10 -27.65
N ASP A 2 11.84 24.95 -27.84
CA ASP A 2 11.20 23.65 -27.71
C ASP A 2 10.76 23.48 -26.24
N SER A 3 9.44 23.49 -26.02
CA SER A 3 8.89 22.99 -24.77
C SER A 3 9.08 21.48 -24.80
N ALA A 4 10.19 21.00 -24.23
CA ALA A 4 10.41 19.56 -24.06
C ALA A 4 9.21 18.99 -23.30
N THR A 5 8.52 18.03 -23.90
CA THR A 5 7.35 17.41 -23.28
C THR A 5 7.81 16.70 -22.01
N ALA A 6 7.39 17.19 -20.84
CA ALA A 6 7.77 16.60 -19.56
C ALA A 6 7.33 15.13 -19.51
N ALA A 7 8.26 14.23 -19.17
CA ALA A 7 7.99 12.80 -19.10
C ALA A 7 7.17 12.47 -17.86
N ILE A 8 6.30 11.46 -17.93
CA ILE A 8 5.59 10.95 -16.75
C ILE A 8 6.58 10.14 -15.92
N VAL A 9 6.85 10.58 -14.68
CA VAL A 9 7.75 9.88 -13.75
C VAL A 9 6.99 8.96 -12.79
N LEU A 10 5.71 9.25 -12.54
CA LEU A 10 4.81 8.38 -11.80
C LEU A 10 3.43 8.44 -12.46
N ASP A 11 2.92 7.31 -12.92
CA ASP A 11 1.53 7.19 -13.36
C ASP A 11 0.77 6.32 -12.36
N PHE A 12 -0.28 6.90 -11.79
CA PHE A 12 -1.17 6.27 -10.83
C PHE A 12 -2.59 6.33 -11.40
N PRO A 13 -2.94 5.35 -12.27
CA PRO A 13 -4.18 5.39 -13.03
C PRO A 13 -5.38 5.56 -12.10
N LEU A 14 -6.27 6.49 -12.45
CA LEU A 14 -7.46 6.95 -11.70
C LEU A 14 -7.22 7.96 -10.57
N PHE A 15 -5.99 8.23 -10.12
CA PHE A 15 -5.80 9.24 -9.06
C PHE A 15 -4.80 10.34 -9.39
N LEU A 16 -3.61 10.04 -9.95
CA LEU A 16 -2.67 11.11 -10.34
C LEU A 16 -1.58 10.69 -11.34
N ARG A 17 -0.94 11.69 -11.94
CA ARG A 17 0.33 11.62 -12.67
C ARG A 17 1.30 12.66 -12.13
N LEU A 18 2.55 12.27 -11.90
CA LEU A 18 3.66 13.18 -11.66
C LEU A 18 4.51 13.25 -12.93
N TYR A 19 4.86 14.45 -13.33
CA TYR A 19 5.72 14.73 -14.47
C TYR A 19 7.14 15.11 -14.01
N SER A 20 8.13 14.93 -14.88
CA SER A 20 9.55 15.18 -14.59
C SER A 20 9.88 16.63 -14.23
N ASP A 21 9.00 17.57 -14.60
CA ASP A 21 9.08 19.00 -14.26
C ASP A 21 8.42 19.34 -12.90
N GLY A 22 7.96 18.33 -12.16
CA GLY A 22 7.28 18.49 -10.87
C GLY A 22 5.78 18.74 -10.98
N ARG A 23 5.22 18.84 -12.20
CA ARG A 23 3.77 19.00 -12.38
C ARG A 23 3.05 17.74 -11.90
N VAL A 24 1.93 17.92 -11.21
CA VAL A 24 1.04 16.82 -10.78
C VAL A 24 -0.32 17.03 -11.43
N GLU A 25 -0.80 16.04 -12.18
CA GLU A 25 -2.21 15.95 -12.59
C GLU A 25 -2.93 15.01 -11.64
N ARG A 26 -4.04 15.44 -11.05
CA ARG A 26 -4.88 14.58 -10.20
C ARG A 26 -6.18 14.29 -10.92
N PHE A 27 -6.58 13.03 -10.93
CA PHE A 27 -7.82 12.53 -11.54
C PHE A 27 -8.89 12.19 -10.50
N SER A 28 -8.52 12.14 -9.20
CA SER A 28 -9.42 11.88 -8.06
C SER A 28 -8.85 12.48 -6.76
N GLY A 29 -9.71 13.02 -5.87
CA GLY A 29 -9.34 13.59 -4.55
C GLY A 29 -9.59 15.11 -4.39
N THR A 30 -9.35 15.64 -3.18
CA THR A 30 -9.44 17.08 -2.83
C THR A 30 -8.05 17.78 -2.85
N ASP A 31 -8.03 19.12 -2.80
CA ASP A 31 -6.84 19.96 -2.93
C ASP A 31 -5.71 19.60 -1.92
N VAL A 32 -4.45 19.66 -2.38
CA VAL A 32 -3.27 19.24 -1.62
C VAL A 32 -2.41 20.41 -1.14
N VAL A 33 -1.95 20.30 0.11
CA VAL A 33 -0.97 21.16 0.81
C VAL A 33 0.48 20.79 0.44
N PRO A 34 1.47 21.71 0.50
CA PRO A 34 2.80 21.47 -0.08
C PRO A 34 3.63 20.42 0.66
N THR A 35 4.37 19.59 -0.08
CA THR A 35 5.40 18.69 0.45
C THR A 35 6.82 19.25 0.23
N SER A 36 7.74 18.96 1.16
CA SER A 36 9.18 19.28 1.05
C SER A 36 9.99 18.08 0.56
N THR A 37 11.13 18.32 -0.10
CA THR A 37 11.94 17.30 -0.83
C THR A 37 13.19 16.87 -0.06
N ASN A 38 13.52 15.56 -0.09
CA ASN A 38 14.79 14.99 0.41
C ASN A 38 15.63 14.45 -0.78
N PRO A 39 16.91 14.88 -0.94
CA PRO A 39 17.70 14.64 -2.14
C PRO A 39 18.59 13.37 -2.17
N VAL A 40 18.43 12.36 -1.31
CA VAL A 40 19.53 11.41 -1.01
C VAL A 40 19.45 9.96 -1.54
N THR A 41 18.30 9.32 -1.75
CA THR A 41 18.25 7.87 -1.40
C THR A 41 18.65 6.82 -2.45
N GLY A 42 18.66 7.06 -3.77
CA GLY A 42 19.24 6.12 -4.76
C GLY A 42 18.84 4.63 -4.64
N VAL A 43 17.60 4.33 -4.19
CA VAL A 43 17.20 2.98 -3.77
C VAL A 43 16.89 2.08 -4.98
N ARG A 44 17.46 0.87 -4.99
CA ARG A 44 16.97 -0.27 -5.77
C ARG A 44 16.09 -1.14 -4.87
N SER A 45 14.85 -1.39 -5.30
CA SER A 45 13.98 -2.40 -4.70
C SER A 45 14.70 -3.76 -4.77
N LYS A 46 15.07 -4.31 -3.62
CA LYS A 46 15.54 -5.69 -3.54
C LYS A 46 14.34 -6.61 -3.78
N ASP A 47 14.49 -7.65 -4.58
CA ASP A 47 13.42 -8.60 -4.86
C ASP A 47 12.97 -9.27 -3.55
N ILE A 48 11.73 -8.99 -3.16
CA ILE A 48 11.06 -9.57 -1.99
C ILE A 48 10.16 -10.70 -2.50
N GLU A 49 10.09 -11.80 -1.74
CA GLU A 49 9.17 -12.89 -2.06
C GLU A 49 7.72 -12.35 -2.07
N PRO A 50 7.00 -12.49 -3.19
CA PRO A 50 5.63 -12.00 -3.28
C PRO A 50 4.74 -12.68 -2.26
N ILE A 51 3.86 -11.92 -1.62
CA ILE A 51 2.94 -12.44 -0.60
C ILE A 51 1.65 -12.90 -1.28
N GLY A 52 1.35 -14.19 -1.15
CA GLY A 52 0.15 -14.81 -1.71
C GLY A 52 0.04 -14.62 -3.22
N GLY A 53 -1.11 -14.11 -3.66
CA GLY A 53 -1.50 -13.86 -5.04
C GLY A 53 -0.82 -12.67 -5.71
N GLU A 54 0.13 -12.00 -5.05
CA GLU A 54 0.91 -10.91 -5.65
C GLU A 54 1.64 -11.35 -6.94
N ILE A 55 2.04 -12.62 -7.05
CA ILE A 55 2.63 -13.20 -8.27
C ILE A 55 1.67 -13.11 -9.46
N GLY A 56 0.38 -13.35 -9.22
CA GLY A 56 -0.67 -13.32 -10.23
C GLY A 56 -1.19 -11.91 -10.52
N ASN A 57 -0.93 -10.94 -9.65
CA ASN A 57 -1.42 -9.56 -9.77
C ASN A 57 -0.28 -8.53 -9.80
N VAL A 58 0.58 -8.63 -10.82
CA VAL A 58 1.71 -7.73 -11.05
C VAL A 58 1.28 -6.25 -11.08
N ARG A 59 0.10 -5.95 -11.63
CA ARG A 59 -0.41 -4.58 -11.72
C ARG A 59 -0.78 -4.01 -10.35
N GLY A 60 -1.53 -4.76 -9.55
CA GLY A 60 -1.89 -4.37 -8.18
C GLY A 60 -0.67 -4.27 -7.26
N LYS A 61 0.29 -5.19 -7.40
CA LYS A 61 1.56 -5.13 -6.66
C LYS A 61 2.37 -3.90 -7.03
N SER A 62 2.57 -3.64 -8.34
CA SER A 62 3.29 -2.45 -8.79
C SER A 62 2.61 -1.16 -8.37
N PHE A 63 1.27 -1.12 -8.37
CA PHE A 63 0.50 0.01 -7.88
C PHE A 63 0.77 0.26 -6.39
N SER A 64 0.70 -0.78 -5.57
CA SER A 64 0.94 -0.71 -4.12
C SER A 64 2.36 -0.22 -3.82
N ASP A 65 3.36 -0.79 -4.47
CA ASP A 65 4.77 -0.43 -4.25
C ASP A 65 5.04 1.03 -4.62
N LYS A 66 4.51 1.48 -5.76
CA LYS A 66 4.66 2.87 -6.20
C LYS A 66 3.94 3.85 -5.28
N LEU A 67 2.74 3.50 -4.79
CA LEU A 67 2.01 4.31 -3.83
C LEU A 67 2.80 4.46 -2.54
N TRP A 68 3.33 3.35 -2.01
CA TRP A 68 4.13 3.35 -0.79
C TRP A 68 5.41 4.18 -0.96
N MET A 69 6.16 3.99 -2.04
CA MET A 69 7.36 4.77 -2.31
C MET A 69 7.06 6.26 -2.53
N PHE A 70 5.88 6.61 -3.02
CA PHE A 70 5.46 8.01 -3.13
C PHE A 70 5.12 8.61 -1.76
N ALA A 71 4.37 7.89 -0.92
CA ALA A 71 3.96 8.35 0.41
C ALA A 71 5.13 8.37 1.42
N CYS A 72 6.03 7.39 1.32
CA CYS A 72 7.19 7.20 2.19
C CYS A 72 8.48 7.07 1.35
N PRO A 73 9.02 8.17 0.78
CA PRO A 73 10.13 8.15 -0.16
C PRO A 73 11.47 7.66 0.40
N SER A 74 11.62 7.72 1.73
CA SER A 74 12.79 7.21 2.45
C SER A 74 12.61 5.78 2.97
N SER A 75 11.50 5.13 2.65
CA SER A 75 11.25 3.75 3.08
C SER A 75 12.20 2.76 2.42
N SER A 76 12.31 1.59 3.03
CA SER A 76 12.91 0.40 2.40
C SER A 76 11.97 -0.27 1.38
N GLY A 77 10.91 0.41 0.93
CA GLY A 77 9.90 -0.17 0.04
C GLY A 77 9.03 -1.19 0.78
N SER A 78 8.80 -2.34 0.16
CA SER A 78 7.86 -3.35 0.70
C SER A 78 8.33 -4.05 1.97
N ASP A 79 9.58 -3.86 2.42
CA ASP A 79 10.11 -4.36 3.71
C ASP A 79 10.10 -3.29 4.82
N ASP A 80 9.56 -2.11 4.55
CA ASP A 80 9.37 -1.12 5.60
C ASP A 80 8.46 -1.71 6.71
N PRO A 81 8.85 -1.65 8.00
CA PRO A 81 8.03 -2.13 9.12
C PRO A 81 6.62 -1.54 9.16
N MET A 82 6.42 -0.32 8.61
CA MET A 82 5.09 0.29 8.52
C MET A 82 4.21 -0.33 7.43
N MET A 83 4.81 -1.07 6.48
CA MET A 83 4.13 -1.74 5.37
C MET A 83 4.09 -3.26 5.56
N ASN A 84 5.13 -3.85 6.14
CA ASN A 84 5.32 -5.28 6.29
C ASN A 84 5.32 -5.69 7.78
N PRO A 85 4.26 -6.34 8.27
CA PRO A 85 4.16 -6.72 9.68
C PRO A 85 5.28 -7.67 10.12
N ALA A 86 5.80 -8.54 9.25
CA ALA A 86 6.90 -9.42 9.63
C ALA A 86 8.22 -8.68 9.89
N MET A 87 8.34 -7.45 9.39
CA MET A 87 9.50 -6.59 9.63
C MET A 87 9.30 -5.67 10.84
N ASP A 88 8.11 -5.67 11.48
CA ASP A 88 7.82 -4.83 12.63
C ASP A 88 8.26 -5.50 13.96
N PRO A 89 9.33 -5.01 14.61
CA PRO A 89 9.76 -5.53 15.92
C PRO A 89 8.73 -5.23 17.04
N GLY A 90 7.79 -4.33 16.78
CA GLY A 90 6.72 -3.94 17.69
C GLY A 90 5.41 -4.69 17.48
N LEU A 91 5.30 -5.61 16.50
CA LEU A 91 4.03 -6.24 16.14
C LEU A 91 3.34 -6.93 17.33
N SER A 92 4.12 -7.53 18.24
CA SER A 92 3.59 -8.23 19.41
C SER A 92 3.10 -7.31 20.53
N ARG A 93 3.33 -6.00 20.42
CA ARG A 93 3.08 -4.98 21.45
C ARG A 93 1.81 -4.18 21.20
N LEU A 94 0.90 -4.66 20.34
CA LEU A 94 -0.40 -4.02 20.13
C LEU A 94 -1.13 -3.85 21.47
N GLY A 95 -1.57 -2.61 21.74
CA GLY A 95 -2.21 -2.25 23.00
C GLY A 95 -3.67 -2.69 23.12
N CYS A 96 -4.24 -3.26 22.05
CA CYS A 96 -5.59 -3.83 22.07
C CYS A 96 -5.56 -5.33 22.36
N GLU A 97 -6.72 -5.87 22.76
CA GLU A 97 -6.90 -7.30 23.02
C GLU A 97 -7.51 -8.06 21.82
N LYS A 98 -8.14 -7.33 20.89
CA LYS A 98 -8.87 -7.88 19.76
C LYS A 98 -8.59 -7.08 18.50
N VAL A 99 -8.36 -7.79 17.40
CA VAL A 99 -8.19 -7.23 16.06
C VAL A 99 -9.12 -7.99 15.11
N LEU A 100 -9.89 -7.26 14.33
CA LEU A 100 -10.63 -7.79 13.19
C LEU A 100 -9.99 -7.26 11.92
N VAL A 101 -9.52 -8.15 11.06
CA VAL A 101 -9.02 -7.81 9.73
C VAL A 101 -10.15 -8.00 8.73
N CYS A 102 -10.56 -6.95 8.04
CA CYS A 102 -11.58 -7.02 6.99
C CYS A 102 -10.91 -6.99 5.62
N VAL A 103 -11.19 -7.99 4.78
CA VAL A 103 -10.67 -8.07 3.41
C VAL A 103 -11.82 -8.27 2.43
N ALA A 104 -11.66 -7.84 1.18
CA ALA A 104 -12.61 -8.12 0.12
C ALA A 104 -12.03 -9.16 -0.86
N GLU A 105 -12.85 -10.10 -1.33
CA GLU A 105 -12.40 -11.26 -2.12
C GLU A 105 -11.62 -10.86 -3.39
N LYS A 106 -12.03 -9.78 -4.05
CA LYS A 106 -11.44 -9.33 -5.32
C LYS A 106 -10.34 -8.28 -5.14
N ASP A 107 -10.06 -7.88 -3.91
CA ASP A 107 -9.08 -6.84 -3.60
C ASP A 107 -7.65 -7.35 -3.82
N PHE A 108 -6.82 -6.56 -4.51
CA PHE A 108 -5.41 -6.88 -4.69
C PHE A 108 -4.60 -6.86 -3.38
N LEU A 109 -5.14 -6.28 -2.31
CA LEU A 109 -4.58 -6.30 -0.95
C LEU A 109 -5.15 -7.43 -0.08
N ARG A 110 -6.08 -8.26 -0.58
CA ARG A 110 -6.70 -9.36 0.17
C ARG A 110 -5.65 -10.21 0.90
N ASP A 111 -4.65 -10.67 0.16
CA ASP A 111 -3.65 -11.59 0.69
C ASP A 111 -2.70 -10.91 1.68
N ARG A 112 -2.53 -9.59 1.59
CA ARG A 112 -1.81 -8.80 2.62
C ARG A 112 -2.59 -8.75 3.93
N GLY A 113 -3.92 -8.69 3.88
CA GLY A 113 -4.76 -8.79 5.08
C GLY A 113 -4.68 -10.17 5.73
N TRP A 114 -4.72 -11.24 4.93
CA TRP A 114 -4.49 -12.60 5.42
C TRP A 114 -3.09 -12.77 6.03
N TYR A 115 -2.07 -12.24 5.36
CA TYR A 115 -0.70 -12.25 5.85
C TYR A 115 -0.55 -11.52 7.18
N TYR A 116 -1.18 -10.34 7.35
CA TYR A 116 -1.17 -9.62 8.62
C TYR A 116 -1.75 -10.45 9.77
N LYS A 117 -2.88 -11.13 9.53
CA LYS A 117 -3.48 -12.05 10.51
C LYS A 117 -2.50 -13.14 10.92
N GLU A 118 -1.83 -13.76 9.96
CA GLU A 118 -0.86 -14.83 10.24
C GLU A 118 0.35 -14.33 11.03
N GLU A 119 0.96 -13.23 10.61
CA GLU A 119 2.15 -12.68 11.26
C GLU A 119 1.84 -12.18 12.66
N LEU A 120 0.68 -11.54 12.85
CA LEU A 120 0.24 -11.14 14.19
C LEU A 120 0.01 -12.36 15.09
N GLY A 121 -0.59 -13.43 14.56
CA GLY A 121 -0.79 -14.69 15.28
C GLY A 121 0.52 -15.41 15.66
N LYS A 122 1.59 -15.25 14.87
CA LYS A 122 2.93 -15.82 15.14
C LYS A 122 3.80 -14.91 16.01
N SER A 123 3.45 -13.63 16.15
CA SER A 123 4.29 -12.61 16.81
C SER A 123 4.47 -12.80 18.33
N GLY A 124 3.65 -13.65 18.97
CA GLY A 124 3.58 -13.74 20.43
C GLY A 124 2.67 -12.67 21.08
N TRP A 125 1.93 -11.90 20.28
CA TRP A 125 0.85 -11.05 20.79
C TRP A 125 -0.21 -11.89 21.49
N GLY A 126 -0.60 -11.49 22.71
CA GLY A 126 -1.53 -12.25 23.57
C GLY A 126 -3.03 -12.03 23.28
N GLY A 127 -3.37 -11.31 22.21
CA GLY A 127 -4.75 -11.00 21.86
C GLY A 127 -5.39 -12.01 20.90
N VAL A 128 -6.59 -11.67 20.41
CA VAL A 128 -7.33 -12.46 19.42
C VAL A 128 -7.38 -11.70 18.09
N VAL A 129 -6.93 -12.36 17.02
CA VAL A 129 -7.06 -11.84 15.65
C VAL A 129 -8.04 -12.68 14.86
N GLU A 130 -9.06 -12.03 14.31
CA GLU A 130 -10.04 -12.64 13.41
C GLU A 130 -9.95 -11.99 12.03
N ILE A 131 -10.46 -12.71 11.03
CA ILE A 131 -10.55 -12.20 9.67
C ILE A 131 -11.98 -12.35 9.17
N MET A 132 -12.48 -11.31 8.53
CA MET A 132 -13.75 -11.30 7.84
C MET A 132 -13.47 -11.02 6.36
N GLU A 133 -13.85 -11.97 5.51
CA GLU A 133 -13.74 -11.82 4.06
C GLU A 133 -15.11 -11.50 3.45
N ALA A 134 -15.22 -10.33 2.82
CA ALA A 134 -16.37 -9.90 2.06
C ALA A 134 -16.33 -10.53 0.65
N VAL A 135 -17.11 -11.60 0.49
CA VAL A 135 -17.21 -12.36 -0.75
C VAL A 135 -17.84 -11.51 -1.86
N GLY A 136 -17.24 -11.52 -3.05
CA GLY A 136 -17.71 -10.82 -4.23
C GLY A 136 -17.35 -9.32 -4.29
N GLU A 137 -16.82 -8.75 -3.22
CA GLU A 137 -16.53 -7.32 -3.11
C GLU A 137 -15.11 -6.95 -3.60
N ASP A 138 -14.95 -5.69 -4.00
CA ASP A 138 -13.68 -5.11 -4.49
C ASP A 138 -13.07 -4.13 -3.45
N HIS A 139 -11.88 -3.62 -3.73
CA HIS A 139 -11.20 -2.64 -2.89
C HIS A 139 -12.11 -1.42 -2.61
N VAL A 140 -12.22 -1.03 -1.33
CA VAL A 140 -13.00 0.16 -0.88
C VAL A 140 -14.52 0.04 -1.11
N PHE A 141 -15.06 -1.18 -1.30
CA PHE A 141 -16.49 -1.39 -1.55
C PHE A 141 -17.42 -0.70 -0.53
N HIS A 142 -17.05 -0.67 0.75
CA HIS A 142 -17.85 -0.09 1.83
C HIS A 142 -18.08 1.44 1.71
N LEU A 143 -17.22 2.16 0.98
CA LEU A 143 -17.46 3.58 0.66
C LEU A 143 -18.32 3.77 -0.59
N LEU A 144 -18.25 2.82 -1.53
CA LEU A 144 -18.98 2.87 -2.80
C LEU A 144 -20.41 2.32 -2.67
N ASN A 145 -20.60 1.37 -1.75
CA ASN A 145 -21.87 0.74 -1.42
C ASN A 145 -22.04 0.66 0.11
N PRO A 146 -22.43 1.77 0.78
CA PRO A 146 -22.50 1.85 2.23
C PRO A 146 -23.66 1.03 2.85
N THR A 147 -24.48 0.39 2.03
CA THR A 147 -25.61 -0.46 2.45
C THR A 147 -25.29 -1.95 2.43
N TRP A 148 -24.03 -2.31 2.15
CA TRP A 148 -23.57 -3.71 2.19
C TRP A 148 -23.59 -4.28 3.61
#